data_AF-A0A7S3TS78-F1
#
_entry.id   AF-A0A7S3TS78-F1
#
_cell.length_a   1.000
_cell.length_b   1.000
_cell.length_c   1.000
_cell.angle_alpha   90.00
_cell.angle_beta   90.00
_cell.angle_gamma   90.00
#
_symmetry.space_group_name_H-M   'P 1'
#
loop_
_entity.id
_entity.type
_entity.pdbx_description
1 polymer ?
#
loop_
_entity_poly.entity_id
_entity_poly.type
_entity_poly.pdbx_seq_one_letter_code
_entity_poly.pdbx_strand_id
1 'polypeptide(L)'
;ARRGEMSMVSLVGPALGSIALAPAARPVTSAPRSPHPVACICINCKWVDRCKTYHWVETQHQQEHVTEQPDFQPADPQIQVFIRQDPLDKDLDPITAAKASTRTPVGSLPEATEDFYDGPTITTTEFDVFACDAFEADEGKWMRLMPDADFIPT
;
A
#
# COMPACT_ATOMS: atom_id res chain seq x y z
N ALA A 1 -54.93 -1.36 77.12
CA ALA A 1 -54.83 -0.22 76.19
C ALA A 1 -54.12 -0.67 74.91
N ARG A 2 -54.76 -0.40 73.76
CA ARG A 2 -54.27 -0.25 72.36
C ARG A 2 -52.83 -0.73 72.07
N ARG A 3 -52.52 -1.50 71.03
CA ARG A 3 -52.55 -1.26 69.55
C ARG A 3 -52.06 -2.59 68.92
N GLY A 4 -52.30 -3.00 67.70
CA GLY A 4 -52.65 -2.36 66.43
C GLY A 4 -52.02 -3.24 65.34
N GLU A 5 -52.79 -3.54 64.30
CA GLU A 5 -52.38 -4.27 63.08
C GLU A 5 -51.08 -3.74 62.47
N MET A 6 -50.40 -4.55 61.65
CA MET A 6 -49.92 -4.10 60.33
C MET A 6 -49.53 -5.28 59.43
N SER A 7 -50.40 -5.49 58.46
CA SER A 7 -50.16 -6.20 57.20
C SER A 7 -48.98 -5.57 56.44
N MET A 8 -48.11 -6.40 55.88
CA MET A 8 -47.11 -5.96 54.91
C MET A 8 -47.23 -6.81 53.65
N VAL A 9 -47.71 -6.15 52.61
CA VAL A 9 -47.89 -6.62 51.23
C VAL A 9 -46.52 -6.80 50.58
N SER A 10 -46.34 -7.95 49.92
CA SER A 10 -45.18 -8.26 49.09
C SER A 10 -45.28 -7.54 47.75
N LEU A 11 -44.28 -6.73 47.40
CA LEU A 11 -44.12 -6.09 46.09
C LEU A 11 -42.93 -6.73 45.37
N VAL A 12 -43.24 -7.61 44.41
CA VAL A 12 -42.30 -8.08 43.38
C VAL A 12 -42.19 -6.99 42.30
N GLY A 13 -41.01 -6.39 42.16
CA GLY A 13 -40.68 -5.47 41.07
C GLY A 13 -40.02 -6.20 39.89
N PRO A 14 -40.25 -5.78 38.63
CA PRO A 14 -39.66 -6.44 37.47
C PRO A 14 -38.19 -6.04 37.28
N ALA A 15 -37.38 -7.03 36.89
CA ALA A 15 -35.99 -6.86 36.53
C ALA A 15 -35.85 -6.01 35.26
N LEU A 16 -35.02 -4.97 35.34
CA LEU A 16 -34.64 -4.13 34.20
C LEU A 16 -33.70 -4.93 33.29
N GLY A 17 -34.07 -5.01 32.01
CA GLY A 17 -33.31 -5.68 30.96
C GLY A 17 -32.00 -4.96 30.63
N SER A 18 -30.95 -5.75 30.43
CA SER A 18 -29.64 -5.30 29.96
C SER A 18 -29.72 -4.90 28.49
N ILE A 19 -29.51 -3.62 28.20
CA ILE A 19 -29.31 -3.12 26.84
C ILE A 19 -27.84 -3.39 26.49
N ALA A 20 -27.60 -4.31 25.56
CA ALA A 20 -26.28 -4.53 24.98
C ALA A 20 -25.91 -3.33 24.10
N LEU A 21 -24.85 -2.61 24.49
CA LEU A 21 -24.28 -1.53 23.70
C LEU A 21 -23.45 -2.16 22.55
N ALA A 22 -23.94 -2.04 21.32
CA ALA A 22 -23.16 -2.41 20.13
C ALA A 22 -21.92 -1.49 20.00
N PRO A 23 -20.77 -1.99 19.52
CA PRO A 23 -19.63 -1.14 19.23
C PRO A 23 -19.99 -0.17 18.10
N ALA A 24 -19.79 1.13 18.34
CA ALA A 24 -19.94 2.15 17.32
C ALA A 24 -18.98 1.89 16.17
N ALA A 25 -19.51 1.48 15.02
CA ALA A 25 -18.77 1.54 13.76
C ALA A 25 -18.37 3.00 13.53
N ARG A 26 -17.07 3.28 13.52
CA ARG A 26 -16.55 4.62 13.22
C ARG A 26 -16.95 4.94 11.77
N PRO A 27 -17.47 6.14 11.48
CA PRO A 27 -17.73 6.53 10.11
C PRO A 27 -16.38 6.54 9.38
N VAL A 28 -16.23 5.64 8.40
CA VAL A 28 -15.17 5.72 7.40
C VAL A 28 -15.48 6.98 6.60
N THR A 29 -14.91 8.09 7.06
CA THR A 29 -14.99 9.35 6.32
C THR A 29 -14.00 9.14 5.19
N SER A 30 -14.50 8.65 4.06
CA SER A 30 -13.72 8.55 2.84
C SER A 30 -13.22 9.95 2.54
N ALA A 31 -11.93 10.18 2.84
CA ALA A 31 -11.24 11.39 2.48
C ALA A 31 -11.45 11.67 0.99
N PRO A 32 -11.55 12.94 0.57
CA PRO A 32 -11.65 13.27 -0.84
C PRO A 32 -10.52 12.56 -1.60
N ARG A 33 -10.87 11.84 -2.67
CA ARG A 33 -9.89 11.20 -3.55
C ARG A 33 -8.97 12.30 -4.06
N SER A 34 -7.71 12.27 -3.63
CA SER A 34 -6.69 13.17 -4.15
C SER A 34 -6.67 13.06 -5.68
N PRO A 35 -6.70 14.18 -6.42
CA PRO A 35 -6.40 14.15 -7.85
C PRO A 35 -4.91 13.79 -7.94
N HIS A 36 -4.63 12.53 -8.29
CA HIS A 36 -3.33 11.88 -8.11
C HIS A 36 -2.14 12.82 -8.34
N PRO A 37 -1.35 13.14 -7.29
CA PRO A 37 -0.01 13.61 -7.48
C PRO A 37 0.80 12.44 -8.01
N VAL A 38 1.78 12.75 -8.84
CA VAL A 38 2.65 11.79 -9.52
C VAL A 38 3.54 11.03 -8.51
N ALA A 39 3.51 11.43 -7.22
CA ALA A 39 4.30 10.86 -6.12
C ALA A 39 3.50 10.06 -5.07
N CYS A 40 4.19 9.08 -4.47
CA CYS A 40 3.64 8.24 -3.41
C CYS A 40 3.29 9.01 -2.14
N ILE A 41 2.25 8.57 -1.40
CA ILE A 41 1.90 9.18 -0.10
C ILE A 41 3.04 9.06 0.93
N CYS A 42 3.99 8.16 0.68
CA CYS A 42 5.20 7.92 1.45
C CYS A 42 5.95 9.22 1.79
N ILE A 43 5.99 10.19 0.86
CA ILE A 43 6.72 11.45 1.04
C ILE A 43 6.19 12.25 2.25
N ASN A 44 4.87 12.16 2.48
CA ASN A 44 4.14 12.98 3.43
C ASN A 44 3.51 12.16 4.57
N CYS A 45 3.94 10.91 4.77
CA CYS A 45 3.37 10.08 5.82
C CYS A 45 4.21 10.12 7.09
N LYS A 46 3.56 10.39 8.23
CA LYS A 46 4.15 10.33 9.56
C LYS A 46 4.78 8.97 9.89
N TRP A 47 4.28 7.89 9.30
CA TRP A 47 4.73 6.53 9.61
C TRP A 47 5.77 6.00 8.61
N VAL A 48 6.30 6.84 7.71
CA VAL A 48 7.19 6.42 6.62
C VAL A 48 8.41 5.61 7.09
N ASP A 49 8.97 5.96 8.24
CA ASP A 49 10.12 5.34 8.89
C ASP A 49 9.81 4.05 9.66
N ARG A 50 8.55 3.74 9.95
CA ARG A 50 8.20 2.61 10.85
C ARG A 50 7.21 1.63 10.25
N CYS A 51 6.65 1.94 9.09
CA CYS A 51 5.60 1.15 8.46
C CYS A 51 6.16 -0.03 7.67
N LYS A 52 5.61 -1.22 7.92
CA LYS A 52 5.98 -2.44 7.19
C LYS A 52 5.70 -2.37 5.69
N THR A 53 4.64 -1.69 5.27
CA THR A 53 4.34 -1.55 3.84
C THR A 53 5.34 -0.61 3.16
N TYR A 54 5.74 0.49 3.80
CA TYR A 54 6.75 1.38 3.21
C TYR A 54 8.11 0.70 3.12
N HIS A 55 8.50 -0.04 4.16
CA HIS A 55 9.70 -0.87 4.10
C HIS A 55 9.67 -1.86 2.92
N TRP A 56 8.53 -2.48 2.63
CA TRP A 56 8.42 -3.36 1.45
C TRP A 56 8.59 -2.60 0.12
N VAL A 57 8.05 -1.38 0.02
CA VAL A 57 8.21 -0.53 -1.17
C VAL A 57 9.65 -0.09 -1.36
N GLU A 58 10.36 0.26 -0.29
CA GLU A 58 11.81 0.56 -0.33
C GLU A 58 12.60 -0.60 -0.95
N THR A 59 12.27 -1.85 -0.58
CA THR A 59 12.87 -3.04 -1.19
C THR A 59 12.58 -3.13 -2.69
N GLN A 60 11.35 -2.82 -3.13
CA GLN A 60 11.00 -2.86 -4.55
C GLN A 60 11.74 -1.79 -5.36
N HIS A 61 12.00 -0.63 -4.74
CA HIS A 61 12.74 0.46 -5.38
C HIS A 61 14.26 0.34 -5.25
N GLN A 62 14.76 -0.72 -4.61
CA GLN A 62 16.18 -0.88 -4.27
C GLN A 62 16.75 0.34 -3.52
N GLN A 63 15.90 1.02 -2.75
CA GLN A 63 16.31 2.14 -1.91
C GLN A 63 16.82 1.61 -0.57
N GLU A 64 17.71 2.37 0.05
CA GLU A 64 18.15 2.07 1.42
C GLU A 64 16.95 2.15 2.37
N HIS A 65 16.88 1.20 3.30
CA HIS A 65 15.83 1.18 4.30
C HIS A 65 16.03 2.31 5.31
N VAL A 66 15.01 3.15 5.48
CA VAL A 66 15.03 4.19 6.52
C VAL A 66 15.14 3.57 7.91
N THR A 67 14.56 2.38 8.10
CA THR A 67 14.66 1.61 9.34
C THR A 67 14.53 0.12 9.03
N GLU A 68 15.53 -0.68 9.40
CA GLU A 68 15.62 -2.13 9.13
C GLU A 68 14.50 -2.98 9.78
N GLN A 69 13.87 -2.49 10.85
CA GLN A 69 12.87 -3.23 11.62
C GLN A 69 11.64 -2.39 11.91
N PRO A 70 10.74 -2.21 10.93
CA PRO A 70 9.49 -1.47 11.10
C PRO A 70 8.54 -2.22 12.06
N ASP A 71 7.99 -1.50 13.03
CA ASP A 71 7.07 -2.03 14.04
C ASP A 71 5.62 -1.57 13.86
N PHE A 72 5.34 -0.71 12.88
CA PHE A 72 4.00 -0.22 12.57
C PHE A 72 3.34 -1.04 11.46
N GLN A 73 2.14 -1.55 11.75
CA GLN A 73 1.28 -2.20 10.78
C GLN A 73 0.27 -1.18 10.22
N PRO A 74 0.28 -0.88 8.92
CA PRO A 74 -0.70 0.03 8.34
C PRO A 74 -2.10 -0.60 8.29
N ALA A 75 -3.12 0.26 8.38
CA ALA A 75 -4.51 -0.13 8.16
C ALA A 75 -4.89 0.11 6.69
N ASP A 76 -5.40 -0.94 6.02
CA ASP A 76 -5.84 -0.92 4.62
C ASP A 76 -4.91 -0.16 3.65
N PRO A 77 -3.64 -0.58 3.50
CA PRO A 77 -2.75 0.05 2.51
C PRO A 77 -3.18 -0.32 1.09
N GLN A 78 -3.35 0.67 0.22
CA GLN A 78 -3.65 0.50 -1.20
C GLN A 78 -2.39 0.81 -2.02
N ILE A 79 -1.94 -0.20 -2.75
CA ILE A 79 -0.72 -0.15 -3.55
C ILE A 79 -1.10 -0.21 -5.04
N GLN A 80 -0.61 0.75 -5.81
CA GLN A 80 -0.71 0.78 -7.25
C GLN A 80 0.59 0.24 -7.86
N VAL A 81 0.47 -0.62 -8.86
CA VAL A 81 1.62 -1.21 -9.57
C VAL A 81 1.58 -0.76 -11.02
N PHE A 82 2.65 -0.10 -11.46
CA PHE A 82 2.82 0.30 -12.85
C PHE A 82 3.82 -0.64 -13.53
N ILE A 83 3.41 -1.25 -14.64
CA ILE A 83 4.27 -2.12 -15.45
C ILE A 83 4.44 -1.42 -16.80
N ARG A 84 5.68 -1.06 -17.14
CA ARG A 84 6.02 -0.48 -18.45
C ARG A 84 6.93 -1.45 -19.21
N GLN A 85 6.72 -1.51 -20.51
CA GLN A 85 7.53 -2.30 -21.43
C GLN A 85 8.16 -1.33 -22.42
N ASP A 86 9.45 -1.08 -22.24
CA ASP A 86 10.20 -0.16 -23.07
C ASP A 86 11.11 -0.96 -24.02
N PRO A 87 11.22 -0.59 -25.30
CA PRO A 87 12.19 -1.21 -26.20
C PRO A 87 13.61 -1.11 -25.62
N LEU A 88 14.35 -2.22 -25.61
CA LEU A 88 15.79 -2.15 -25.32
C LEU A 88 16.44 -1.29 -26.37
N ASP A 89 17.21 -0.29 -25.93
CA ASP A 89 17.90 0.60 -26.84
C ASP A 89 18.80 -0.24 -27.76
N LYS A 90 18.56 -0.13 -29.06
CA LYS A 90 19.18 -0.95 -30.12
C LYS A 90 20.68 -0.72 -30.25
N ASP A 91 21.19 0.34 -29.62
CA ASP A 91 22.58 0.75 -29.65
C ASP A 91 23.40 0.15 -28.48
N LEU A 92 22.79 -0.67 -27.61
CA LEU A 92 23.50 -1.48 -26.62
C LEU A 92 24.20 -2.67 -27.32
N ASP A 93 25.52 -2.74 -27.19
CA ASP A 93 26.37 -3.73 -27.88
C ASP A 93 25.81 -5.17 -27.82
N PRO A 94 25.85 -5.92 -28.94
CA PRO A 94 25.21 -7.24 -29.09
C PRO A 94 25.72 -8.33 -28.13
N ILE A 95 26.86 -8.11 -27.47
CA ILE A 95 27.41 -9.02 -26.46
C ILE A 95 26.55 -9.00 -25.17
N THR A 96 25.89 -7.88 -24.87
CA THR A 96 25.06 -7.71 -23.66
C THR A 96 23.62 -8.22 -23.89
N ALA A 97 23.09 -8.04 -25.10
CA ALA A 97 21.74 -8.50 -25.48
C ALA A 97 21.61 -10.04 -25.52
N ALA A 98 22.70 -10.75 -25.83
CA ALA A 98 22.71 -12.22 -25.93
C ALA A 98 22.44 -12.95 -24.60
N LYS A 99 22.52 -12.26 -23.44
CA LYS A 99 22.17 -12.84 -22.13
C LYS A 99 20.69 -12.69 -21.74
N ALA A 100 19.93 -11.82 -22.43
CA ALA A 100 18.52 -11.57 -22.12
C ALA A 100 17.55 -12.54 -22.84
N SER A 101 18.03 -13.25 -23.87
CA SER A 101 17.19 -14.08 -24.73
C SER A 101 17.42 -15.57 -24.48
N THR A 102 16.71 -16.12 -23.48
CA THR A 102 16.48 -17.57 -23.41
C THR A 102 15.02 -17.84 -23.75
N ARG A 103 14.67 -17.84 -25.04
CA ARG A 103 13.43 -18.46 -25.54
C ARG A 103 13.79 -19.66 -26.42
N THR A 104 13.13 -20.77 -26.10
CA THR A 104 13.17 -22.11 -26.70
C THR A 104 12.93 -22.10 -28.22
N PRO A 105 13.50 -23.04 -29.00
CA PRO A 105 13.18 -23.19 -30.41
C PRO A 105 11.77 -23.78 -30.56
N VAL A 106 10.81 -22.97 -31.00
CA VAL A 106 9.56 -23.50 -31.57
C VAL A 106 9.81 -23.74 -33.06
N GLY A 107 9.56 -24.98 -33.47
CA GLY A 107 9.97 -25.50 -34.77
C GLY A 107 9.26 -24.89 -35.97
N SER A 108 9.96 -24.99 -37.10
CA SER A 108 9.47 -25.00 -38.47
C SER A 108 8.73 -23.74 -38.97
N LEU A 109 9.49 -22.92 -39.68
CA LEU A 109 9.10 -21.74 -40.46
C LEU A 109 7.92 -21.99 -41.42
N PRO A 110 7.12 -20.94 -41.66
CA PRO A 110 6.88 -20.49 -43.02
C PRO A 110 7.38 -19.06 -43.28
N GLU A 111 7.45 -18.76 -44.58
CA GLU A 111 8.10 -17.63 -45.23
C GLU A 111 7.80 -16.22 -44.67
N ALA A 112 8.79 -15.35 -44.87
CA ALA A 112 8.86 -13.97 -44.44
C ALA A 112 7.67 -13.12 -44.88
N THR A 113 6.85 -12.72 -43.91
CA THR A 113 6.08 -11.48 -43.95
C THR A 113 6.77 -10.48 -43.01
N GLU A 114 6.98 -9.24 -43.44
CA GLU A 114 7.66 -8.17 -42.70
C GLU A 114 6.86 -7.63 -41.50
N ASP A 115 6.21 -8.50 -40.74
CA ASP A 115 5.27 -8.10 -39.72
C ASP A 115 5.63 -8.82 -38.41
N PHE A 116 6.01 -8.03 -37.41
CA PHE A 116 6.21 -8.42 -36.00
C PHE A 116 7.64 -8.80 -35.59
N TYR A 117 8.55 -7.81 -35.62
CA TYR A 117 9.82 -7.89 -34.89
C TYR A 117 9.53 -7.77 -33.37
N ASP A 118 9.38 -8.91 -32.67
CA ASP A 118 9.32 -9.00 -31.19
C ASP A 118 10.73 -8.75 -30.63
N GLY A 119 11.21 -7.52 -30.80
CA GLY A 119 12.50 -7.07 -30.29
C GLY A 119 12.55 -7.15 -28.77
N PRO A 120 13.75 -7.29 -28.16
CA PRO A 120 13.84 -7.42 -26.72
C PRO A 120 13.37 -6.10 -26.07
N THR A 121 12.51 -6.22 -25.05
CA THR A 121 12.00 -5.08 -24.26
C THR A 121 12.51 -5.19 -22.82
N ILE A 122 12.80 -4.06 -22.18
CA ILE A 122 12.97 -3.98 -20.72
C ILE A 122 11.58 -3.83 -20.11
N THR A 123 11.26 -4.67 -19.13
CA THR A 123 10.07 -4.48 -18.30
C THR A 123 10.48 -3.77 -17.02
N THR A 124 9.95 -2.57 -16.78
CA THR A 124 10.12 -1.86 -15.50
C THR A 124 8.83 -1.94 -14.69
N THR A 125 8.95 -2.25 -13.40
CA THR A 125 7.83 -2.33 -12.46
C THR A 125 8.03 -1.31 -11.35
N GLU A 126 7.03 -0.47 -11.09
CA GLU A 126 7.04 0.52 -10.02
C GLU A 126 5.88 0.28 -9.04
N PHE A 127 6.12 0.55 -7.75
CA PHE A 127 5.17 0.29 -6.68
C PHE A 127 4.91 1.57 -5.89
N ASP A 128 3.66 2.01 -5.87
CA ASP A 128 3.24 3.24 -5.18
C ASP A 128 2.19 2.94 -4.11
N VAL A 129 2.42 3.34 -2.86
CA VAL A 129 1.34 3.43 -1.87
C VAL A 129 0.57 4.73 -2.09
N PHE A 130 -0.62 4.64 -2.67
CA PHE A 130 -1.42 5.83 -2.99
C PHE A 130 -2.52 6.12 -1.96
N ALA A 131 -2.88 5.16 -1.09
CA ALA A 131 -3.81 5.38 0.02
C ALA A 131 -3.57 4.43 1.21
N CYS A 132 -3.95 4.86 2.41
CA CYS A 132 -3.91 4.05 3.63
C CYS A 132 -4.83 4.67 4.70
N ASP A 133 -5.63 3.87 5.41
CA ASP A 133 -6.52 4.34 6.48
C ASP A 133 -5.77 4.86 7.72
N ALA A 134 -4.52 4.43 7.89
CA ALA A 134 -3.65 4.91 8.96
C ALA A 134 -2.78 6.11 8.56
N PHE A 135 -3.03 6.71 7.39
CA PHE A 135 -2.29 7.88 6.93
C PHE A 135 -2.48 9.05 7.90
N GLU A 136 -1.36 9.56 8.40
CA GLU A 136 -1.28 10.81 9.15
C GLU A 136 -0.25 11.68 8.43
N ALA A 137 -0.65 12.91 8.07
CA ALA A 137 0.19 13.80 7.29
C ALA A 137 1.37 14.31 8.12
N ASP A 138 2.57 14.18 7.58
CA ASP A 138 3.79 14.83 8.02
C ASP A 138 4.60 15.22 6.78
N GLU A 139 4.44 16.46 6.34
CA GLU A 139 4.93 16.94 5.05
C GLU A 139 6.45 16.77 4.92
N GLY A 140 6.86 16.16 3.80
CA GLY A 140 8.26 15.92 3.48
C GLY A 140 9.01 15.08 4.52
N LYS A 141 8.33 14.27 5.35
CA LYS A 141 9.00 13.44 6.36
C LYS A 141 10.08 12.57 5.74
N TRP A 142 9.79 11.94 4.61
CA TRP A 142 10.76 11.12 3.91
C TRP A 142 11.97 11.94 3.43
N MET A 143 11.75 13.12 2.84
CA MET A 143 12.84 14.02 2.40
C MET A 143 13.73 14.48 3.57
N ARG A 144 13.17 14.63 4.77
CA ARG A 144 13.94 14.94 5.98
C ARG A 144 14.77 13.75 6.50
N LEU A 145 14.35 12.53 6.20
CA LEU A 145 15.04 11.30 6.60
C LEU A 145 16.12 10.91 5.59
N MET A 146 15.92 11.23 4.32
CA MET A 146 16.82 10.92 3.20
C MET A 146 17.22 12.21 2.46
N PRO A 147 18.00 13.12 3.07
CA PRO A 147 18.38 14.39 2.44
C PRO A 147 19.29 14.23 1.23
N ASP A 148 20.04 13.12 1.16
CA ASP A 148 20.97 12.79 0.08
C ASP A 148 20.37 11.86 -0.97
N ALA A 149 19.08 11.54 -0.88
CA ALA A 149 18.43 10.74 -1.92
C ALA A 149 18.38 11.56 -3.22
N ASP A 150 19.20 11.17 -4.19
CA ASP A 150 19.20 11.73 -5.56
C ASP A 150 17.87 11.52 -6.29
N PHE A 151 16.97 10.68 -5.73
CA PHE A 151 15.67 10.35 -6.29
C PHE A 151 14.56 11.09 -5.55
N ILE A 152 14.03 12.14 -6.17
CA ILE A 152 12.70 12.67 -5.83
C ILE A 152 11.71 11.82 -6.62
N PRO A 153 10.83 11.03 -5.96
CA PRO A 153 9.77 10.32 -6.66
C PRO A 153 8.95 11.35 -7.43
N THR A 154 9.00 11.28 -8.75
CA THR A 154 8.24 12.18 -9.64
C THR A 154 6.82 11.75 -9.59
#